data_AF-A0A6M3K045-F1
#
_entry.id   AF-A0A6M3K045-F1
#
_cell.length_a   1.000
_cell.length_b   1.000
_cell.length_c   1.000
_cell.angle_alpha   90.00
_cell.angle_beta   90.00
_cell.angle_gamma   90.00
#
_symmetry.space_group_name_H-M   'P 1'
#
loop_
_entity.id
_entity.type
_entity.pdbx_description
1 polymer ?
#
loop_
_entity_poly.entity_id
_entity_poly.type
_entity_poly.pdbx_seq_one_letter_code
_entity_poly.pdbx_strand_id
1 'polypeptide(L)' 'MLNDNDSSWTALRMQEAVDSIESAWTSPSVLYKPKIFKDGDKWCALYGDNMMEGVVAFGSSPSEAAVMFNKEWYGMVN' A
#
# COMPACT_ATOMS: atom_id res chain seq x y z
N MET A 1 -15.77 -7.82 -39.48
CA MET A 1 -14.45 -8.39 -39.14
C MET A 1 -13.98 -7.67 -37.90
N LEU A 2 -13.91 -8.36 -36.76
CA LEU A 2 -13.32 -7.78 -35.55
C LEU A 2 -11.84 -7.53 -35.87
N ASN A 3 -11.41 -6.29 -35.68
CA ASN A 3 -10.08 -5.83 -36.02
C ASN A 3 -9.06 -6.55 -35.13
N ASP A 4 -7.99 -7.08 -35.71
CA ASP A 4 -6.93 -7.81 -34.98
C ASP A 4 -6.24 -6.97 -33.87
N ASN A 5 -6.63 -5.69 -33.75
CA ASN A 5 -6.20 -4.73 -32.73
C ASN A 5 -7.00 -4.76 -31.41
N ASP A 6 -8.12 -5.49 -31.33
CA ASP A 6 -8.92 -5.61 -30.08
C ASP A 6 -8.21 -6.46 -29.01
N SER A 7 -7.42 -7.44 -29.47
CA SER A 7 -6.55 -8.28 -28.64
C SER A 7 -5.40 -7.50 -27.98
N SER A 8 -4.96 -6.40 -28.61
CA SER A 8 -3.84 -5.60 -28.11
C SER A 8 -4.23 -4.77 -26.88
N TRP A 9 -5.39 -4.11 -26.92
CA TRP A 9 -5.89 -3.33 -25.79
C TRP A 9 -6.31 -4.23 -24.63
N THR A 10 -6.92 -5.38 -24.91
CA THR A 10 -7.24 -6.37 -23.86
C THR A 10 -5.98 -6.91 -23.19
N ALA A 11 -4.93 -7.22 -23.97
CA ALA A 11 -3.63 -7.59 -23.42
C ALA A 11 -2.99 -6.46 -22.59
N LEU A 12 -3.08 -5.20 -23.04
CA LEU A 12 -2.59 -4.04 -22.30
C LEU A 12 -3.32 -3.89 -20.96
N ARG A 13 -4.65 -3.95 -20.95
CA ARG A 13 -5.46 -3.88 -19.72
C ARG A 13 -5.16 -5.02 -18.75
N MET A 14 -4.90 -6.23 -19.27
CA MET A 14 -4.49 -7.36 -18.45
C MET A 14 -3.13 -7.11 -17.79
N GLN A 15 -2.16 -6.54 -18.51
CA GLN A 15 -0.88 -6.15 -17.93
C GLN A 15 -1.06 -5.09 -16.83
N GLU A 16 -1.81 -4.01 -17.10
CA GLU A 16 -2.13 -2.98 -16.10
C GLU A 16 -2.76 -3.57 -14.82
N ALA A 17 -3.71 -4.51 -15.00
CA ALA A 17 -4.37 -5.17 -13.88
C ALA A 17 -3.38 -6.03 -13.07
N VAL A 18 -2.51 -6.80 -13.74
CA VAL A 18 -1.47 -7.61 -13.10
C VAL A 18 -0.49 -6.73 -12.31
N ASP A 19 0.00 -5.64 -12.90
CA ASP A 19 0.93 -4.72 -12.24
C ASP A 19 0.29 -4.07 -10.99
N SER A 20 -0.99 -3.69 -11.08
CA SER A 20 -1.73 -3.12 -9.95
C SER A 20 -1.92 -4.13 -8.81
N ILE A 21 -2.10 -5.41 -9.15
CA ILE A 21 -2.20 -6.48 -8.17
C ILE A 21 -0.83 -6.72 -7.54
N GLU A 22 0.23 -6.87 -8.35
CA GLU A 22 1.60 -7.10 -7.88
C GLU A 22 2.05 -5.99 -6.92
N SER A 23 1.82 -4.73 -7.27
CA SER A 23 2.16 -3.59 -6.40
C SER A 23 1.38 -3.62 -5.07
N ALA A 24 0.13 -4.08 -5.06
CA ALA A 24 -0.63 -4.27 -3.82
C ALA A 24 -0.07 -5.41 -2.96
N TRP A 25 0.34 -6.54 -3.55
CA TRP A 25 0.90 -7.68 -2.82
C TRP A 25 2.32 -7.44 -2.30
N THR A 26 3.10 -6.60 -2.98
CA THR A 26 4.46 -6.23 -2.60
C THR A 26 4.52 -4.99 -1.70
N SER A 27 3.37 -4.40 -1.37
CA SER A 27 3.28 -3.24 -0.48
C SER A 27 3.84 -3.54 0.92
N PRO A 28 4.59 -2.62 1.56
CA PRO A 28 5.20 -2.82 2.87
C PRO A 28 4.20 -3.22 3.96
N SER A 29 3.01 -2.62 3.97
CA SER A 29 1.94 -2.94 4.93
C SER A 29 1.42 -4.38 4.82
N VAL A 30 1.49 -4.98 3.63
CA VAL A 30 1.11 -6.39 3.40
C VAL A 30 2.25 -7.33 3.79
N LEU A 31 3.49 -6.99 3.41
CA LEU A 31 4.67 -7.81 3.66
C LEU A 31 5.06 -7.85 5.14
N TYR A 32 5.17 -6.67 5.75
CA TYR A 32 5.71 -6.51 7.10
C TYR A 32 4.64 -6.53 8.19
N LYS A 33 3.37 -6.39 7.80
CA LYS A 33 2.20 -6.49 8.69
C LYS A 33 2.37 -5.63 9.96
N PRO A 34 2.47 -4.30 9.82
CA PRO A 34 2.57 -3.40 10.97
C PRO A 34 1.40 -3.62 11.93
N LYS A 35 1.63 -3.43 13.22
CA LYS A 35 0.58 -3.42 14.23
C LYS A 35 -0.30 -2.20 14.00
N ILE A 36 -1.58 -2.41 13.70
CA ILE A 36 -2.57 -1.34 13.56
C ILE A 36 -3.43 -1.28 14.83
N PHE A 37 -3.44 -0.13 15.49
CA PHE A 37 -4.23 0.10 16.70
C PHE A 37 -4.68 1.56 16.77
N LYS A 38 -5.66 1.83 17.64
CA LYS A 38 -6.17 3.19 17.85
C LYS A 38 -5.34 3.90 18.92
N ASP A 39 -4.89 5.11 18.62
CA ASP A 39 -4.17 6.00 19.53
C ASP A 39 -4.89 7.37 19.57
N GLY A 40 -5.60 7.62 20.66
CA GLY A 40 -6.53 8.75 20.77
C GLY A 40 -7.63 8.71 19.69
N ASP A 41 -7.65 9.72 18.84
CA ASP A 41 -8.63 9.86 17.74
C ASP A 41 -8.11 9.29 16.40
N LYS A 42 -6.85 8.86 16.34
CA LYS A 42 -6.22 8.39 15.10
C LYS A 42 -5.90 6.90 15.16
N TRP A 43 -5.73 6.32 13.98
CA TRP A 43 -5.17 4.99 13.79
C TRP A 43 -3.67 5.10 13.58
N CYS A 44 -2.93 4.27 14.31
CA CYS A 44 -1.48 4.17 14.24
C CYS A 44 -1.10 2.82 13.61
N ALA A 45 -0.23 2.86 12.61
CA ALA A 45 0.43 1.70 12.04
C ALA A 45 1.91 1.72 12.45
N LEU A 46 2.30 0.75 13.29
CA LEU A 46 3.65 0.64 13.84
C LEU A 46 4.33 -0.64 13.36
N TYR A 47 5.51 -0.50 12.75
CA TYR A 47 6.42 -1.61 12.50
C TYR A 47 7.74 -1.39 13.22
N GLY A 48 8.13 -2.33 14.08
CA GLY A 48 9.31 -2.24 14.93
C GLY A 48 8.96 -2.47 16.41
N ASP A 49 9.97 -2.45 17.27
CA ASP A 49 9.80 -2.67 18.71
C ASP A 49 9.10 -1.49 19.38
N ASN A 50 9.46 -0.27 18.98
CA ASN A 50 8.93 0.98 19.54
C ASN A 50 8.83 2.06 18.46
N MET A 51 8.02 3.10 18.72
CA MET A 51 7.79 4.22 17.80
C MET A 51 9.06 5.02 17.45
N MET A 52 10.09 4.99 18.29
CA MET A 52 11.34 5.74 18.06
C MET A 52 12.34 5.02 17.16
N GLU A 53 12.27 3.69 17.10
CA GLU A 53 13.21 2.85 16.33
C GLU A 53 12.55 2.23 15.09
N GLY A 54 11.21 2.21 15.07
CA GLY A 54 10.40 1.66 14.02
C GLY A 54 9.90 2.69 13.00
N VAL A 55 9.22 2.17 11.98
CA VAL A 55 8.44 2.98 11.04
C VAL A 55 7.04 3.13 11.61
N VAL A 56 6.60 4.37 11.80
CA VAL A 56 5.29 4.70 12.34
C VAL A 56 4.56 5.64 11.40
N ALA A 57 3.27 5.40 11.20
CA ALA A 57 2.41 6.29 10.44
C ALA A 57 1.01 6.37 11.05
N PHE A 58 0.33 7.49 10.80
CA PHE A 58 -0.99 7.77 11.34
C PHE A 58 -2.02 8.04 10.25
N GLY A 59 -3.28 7.69 10.52
CA GLY A 59 -4.42 7.99 9.65
C GLY A 59 -5.72 8.14 10.43
N SER A 60 -6.76 8.66 9.78
CA SER A 60 -8.12 8.79 10.35
C SER A 60 -8.88 7.46 10.31
N SER A 61 -8.39 6.50 9.54
CA SER A 61 -8.92 5.13 9.45
C SER A 61 -7.78 4.10 9.38
N PRO A 62 -8.05 2.81 9.64
CA PRO A 62 -7.04 1.75 9.55
C PRO A 62 -6.38 1.67 8.16
N SER A 63 -7.18 1.81 7.09
CA SER A 63 -6.68 1.78 5.72
C SER A 63 -5.80 2.99 5.42
N GLU A 64 -6.18 4.17 5.89
CA GLU A 64 -5.37 5.38 5.73
C GLU A 64 -4.02 5.26 6.46
N ALA A 65 -4.01 4.71 7.68
CA ALA A 65 -2.77 4.46 8.42
C ALA A 65 -1.86 3.47 7.68
N ALA A 66 -2.40 2.42 7.07
CA ALA A 66 -1.64 1.46 6.26
C ALA A 66 -1.06 2.08 4.97
N VAL A 67 -1.80 2.98 4.32
CA VAL A 67 -1.31 3.70 3.13
C VAL A 67 -0.22 4.70 3.51
N MET A 68 -0.39 5.44 4.60
CA MET A 68 0.64 6.35 5.10
C MET A 68 1.89 5.59 5.54
N PHE A 69 1.74 4.41 6.15
CA PHE A 69 2.85 3.53 6.48
C PHE A 69 3.68 3.15 5.25
N ASN A 70 3.01 2.79 4.15
CA ASN A 70 3.72 2.48 2.89
C ASN A 70 4.52 3.68 2.39
N LYS A 71 3.96 4.90 2.47
CA LYS A 71 4.66 6.12 2.05
C LYS A 71 5.86 6.41 2.94
N GLU A 72 5.71 6.29 4.25
CA GLU A 72 6.78 6.47 5.23
C GLU A 72 7.91 5.48 4.98
N TRP A 73 7.57 4.22 4.72
CA TRP A 73 8.54 3.17 4.40
C TRP A 73 9.42 3.51 3.19
N TYR A 74 8.84 4.14 2.18
CA TYR A 74 9.57 4.57 0.97
C TYR A 74 10.24 5.95 1.12
N GLY A 75 10.13 6.61 2.28
CA GLY A 75 10.65 7.96 2.47
C GLY A 75 9.93 9.03 1.64
N MET A 76 8.63 8.83 1.37
CA MET A 76 7.81 9.72 0.55
C MET A 76 7.05 10.79 1.36
N VAL A 77 7.24 10.82 2.68
CA VAL A 77 6.66 11.82 3.57
C VAL A 77 7.82 12.68 4.07
N ASN A 78 7.76 13.99 3.81
CA ASN A 78 8.80 14.96 4.12
C ASN A 78 8.16 16.14 4.85
#